data_AF-A0A1I5IVE0-F1
#
_entry.id   AF-A0A1I5IVE0-F1
#
_cell.length_a   1.000
_cell.length_b   1.000
_cell.length_c   1.000
_cell.angle_alpha   90.00
_cell.angle_beta   90.00
_cell.angle_gamma   90.00
#
_symmetry.space_group_name_H-M   'P 1'
#
loop_
_entity.id
_entity.type
_entity.pdbx_description
1 polymer ?
#
loop_
_entity_poly.entity_id
_entity_poly.type
_entity_poly.pdbx_seq_one_letter_code
_entity_poly.pdbx_strand_id
1 'polypeptide(L)'
;MPAQFFVWVIRCFVLAYSRAWSPYYRGQLIKGRLSIQPGPGLHGLTATYSETLPTGPLQLGGPVMPAKRALYLHLKDVGGDGQFFLCLFPQTQPVSALGGYMCGSAVIGPEAQPSLTRILLVRLRDAASDTGTWGGYLPAGASIAADLASLGIALERPEAVDRQLGEFLDAYGDDRAIQIPPGEFRAILDVFDRHWLHAG
;
A
#
# COMPACT_ATOMS: atom_id res chain seq x y z
N MET A 1 19.26 2.34 -20.13
CA MET A 1 18.98 1.22 -19.20
C MET A 1 17.47 1.03 -19.00
N PRO A 2 16.71 0.41 -19.92
CA PRO A 2 15.27 0.17 -19.72
C PRO A 2 14.87 -1.30 -19.51
N ALA A 3 15.74 -2.27 -19.81
CA ALA A 3 15.37 -3.68 -19.89
C ALA A 3 15.09 -4.36 -18.52
N GLN A 4 15.68 -3.86 -17.43
CA GLN A 4 15.47 -4.43 -16.08
C GLN A 4 14.17 -3.96 -15.40
N PHE A 5 13.55 -2.87 -15.88
CA PHE A 5 12.22 -2.44 -15.40
C PHE A 5 11.10 -3.35 -15.91
N PHE A 6 11.32 -4.06 -17.02
CA PHE A 6 10.25 -4.74 -17.77
C PHE A 6 9.94 -6.17 -17.29
N VAL A 7 10.87 -6.83 -16.60
CA VAL A 7 10.74 -8.26 -16.25
C VAL A 7 9.88 -8.50 -14.98
N TRP A 8 9.46 -7.44 -14.29
CA TRP A 8 8.76 -7.55 -12.98
C TRP A 8 7.23 -7.41 -13.04
N VAL A 9 6.66 -7.16 -14.22
CA VAL A 9 5.26 -6.74 -14.38
C VAL A 9 4.40 -7.91 -14.87
N ILE A 10 4.42 -9.02 -14.13
CA ILE A 10 3.45 -10.10 -14.33
C ILE A 10 2.75 -10.30 -12.98
N ARG A 11 1.61 -9.62 -12.80
CA ARG A 11 0.68 -9.75 -11.66
C ARG A 11 1.32 -9.66 -10.28
N CYS A 12 1.99 -8.55 -9.97
CA CYS A 12 2.34 -8.26 -8.58
C CYS A 12 1.08 -7.83 -7.82
N PHE A 13 0.58 -8.70 -6.95
CA PHE A 13 -0.41 -8.36 -5.94
C PHE A 13 0.30 -7.89 -4.68
N VAL A 14 -0.18 -6.78 -4.14
CA VAL A 14 0.43 -6.12 -3.00
C VAL A 14 -0.67 -5.79 -2.01
N LEU A 15 -0.45 -6.17 -0.74
CA LEU A 15 -1.32 -5.87 0.38
C LEU A 15 -1.04 -4.44 0.83
N ALA A 16 -2.06 -3.61 0.91
CA ALA A 16 -1.96 -2.23 1.33
C ALA A 16 -2.50 -2.04 2.75
N TYR A 17 -1.75 -1.30 3.57
CA TYR A 17 -2.18 -0.82 4.88
C TYR A 17 -2.04 0.68 4.93
N SER A 18 -3.09 1.38 5.38
CA SER A 18 -3.06 2.83 5.62
C SER A 18 -4.05 3.22 6.70
N ARG A 19 -3.99 4.45 7.21
CA ARG A 19 -4.97 4.92 8.21
C ARG A 19 -6.32 5.17 7.54
N ALA A 20 -7.39 4.73 8.21
CA ALA A 20 -8.74 5.03 7.78
C ALA A 20 -8.98 6.55 7.78
N TRP A 21 -9.46 7.10 6.66
CA TRP A 21 -9.80 8.53 6.55
C TRP A 21 -11.16 8.86 7.13
N SER A 22 -12.06 7.89 7.14
CA SER A 22 -13.42 8.08 7.61
C SER A 22 -13.45 8.45 9.10
N PRO A 23 -14.16 9.53 9.49
CA PRO A 23 -14.35 9.88 10.90
C PRO A 23 -14.96 8.76 11.75
N TYR A 24 -15.78 7.89 11.14
CA TYR A 24 -16.43 6.77 11.83
C TYR A 24 -15.47 5.62 12.18
N TYR A 25 -14.32 5.54 11.52
CA TYR A 25 -13.33 4.47 11.69
C TYR A 25 -11.99 5.01 12.22
N ARG A 26 -12.01 6.14 12.94
CA ARG A 26 -10.82 6.76 13.52
C ARG A 26 -10.02 5.78 14.37
N GLY A 27 -8.69 5.84 14.22
CA GLY A 27 -7.74 4.95 14.91
C GLY A 27 -7.61 3.56 14.27
N GLN A 28 -8.47 3.20 13.33
CA GLN A 28 -8.37 1.93 12.59
C GLN A 28 -7.46 2.07 11.38
N LEU A 29 -6.98 0.93 10.91
CA LEU A 29 -6.32 0.82 9.61
C LEU A 29 -7.35 0.36 8.57
N ILE A 30 -7.14 0.74 7.33
CA ILE A 30 -7.83 0.18 6.18
C ILE A 30 -6.87 -0.70 5.39
N LYS A 31 -7.35 -1.89 5.05
CA LYS A 31 -6.65 -2.88 4.25
C LYS A 31 -7.19 -2.83 2.82
N GLY A 32 -6.29 -2.58 1.88
CA GLY A 32 -6.60 -2.53 0.45
C GLY A 32 -5.65 -3.40 -0.35
N ARG A 33 -5.90 -3.57 -1.64
CA ARG A 33 -4.99 -4.27 -2.56
C ARG A 33 -4.54 -3.34 -3.64
N LEU A 34 -3.30 -3.49 -4.06
CA LEU A 34 -2.79 -2.88 -5.28
C LEU A 34 -2.32 -4.00 -6.21
N SER A 35 -2.79 -3.98 -7.44
CA SER A 35 -2.24 -4.81 -8.51
C SER A 35 -1.63 -3.90 -9.57
N ILE A 36 -0.40 -4.20 -10.02
CA ILE A 36 0.27 -3.49 -11.11
C ILE A 36 0.49 -4.48 -12.26
N GLN A 37 0.04 -4.08 -13.45
CA GLN A 37 0.01 -4.93 -14.64
C GLN A 37 0.49 -4.14 -15.87
N PRO A 38 0.89 -4.82 -16.96
CA PRO A 38 1.17 -4.15 -18.22
C PRO A 38 -0.12 -3.49 -18.72
N GLY A 39 -0.02 -2.22 -19.05
CA GLY A 39 -1.09 -1.41 -19.61
C GLY A 39 -0.94 -1.21 -21.11
N PRO A 40 -1.87 -0.46 -21.74
CA PRO A 40 -1.75 -0.11 -23.16
C PRO A 40 -0.49 0.72 -23.44
N GLY A 41 0.19 0.41 -24.54
CA GLY A 41 1.44 1.05 -24.98
C GLY A 41 2.70 0.22 -24.65
N LEU A 42 3.78 0.44 -25.41
CA LEU A 42 4.99 -0.41 -25.38
C LEU A 42 5.66 -0.51 -23.99
N HIS A 43 5.42 0.47 -23.12
CA HIS A 43 5.90 0.47 -21.73
C HIS A 43 4.87 1.01 -20.73
N GLY A 44 3.58 0.93 -21.07
CA GLY A 44 2.51 1.38 -20.19
C GLY A 44 2.39 0.45 -18.99
N LEU A 45 2.26 1.02 -17.79
CA LEU A 45 1.88 0.29 -16.58
C LEU A 45 0.55 0.84 -16.10
N THR A 46 -0.35 -0.05 -15.70
CA THR A 46 -1.61 0.30 -15.06
C THR A 46 -1.69 -0.35 -13.69
N ALA A 47 -2.37 0.34 -12.78
CA ALA A 47 -2.64 -0.16 -11.46
C ALA A 47 -4.14 -0.17 -11.20
N THR A 48 -4.55 -1.18 -10.44
CA THR A 48 -5.89 -1.26 -9.84
C THR A 48 -5.74 -1.36 -8.34
N TYR A 49 -6.28 -0.39 -7.63
CA TYR A 49 -6.40 -0.37 -6.19
C TYR A 49 -7.82 -0.76 -5.76
N SER A 50 -7.98 -1.56 -4.71
CA SER A 50 -9.30 -1.90 -4.19
C SER A 50 -9.35 -1.99 -2.67
N GLU A 51 -10.50 -1.61 -2.11
CA GLU A 51 -10.81 -1.72 -0.69
C GLU A 51 -12.20 -2.36 -0.51
N THR A 52 -12.37 -3.13 0.57
CA THR A 52 -13.68 -3.67 0.95
C THR A 52 -14.31 -2.73 1.96
N LEU A 53 -15.19 -1.83 1.50
CA LEU A 53 -15.85 -0.88 2.40
C LEU A 53 -17.21 -1.42 2.89
N PRO A 54 -17.69 -0.98 4.06
CA PRO A 54 -19.04 -1.28 4.56
C PRO A 54 -20.17 -0.91 3.60
N THR A 55 -19.95 0.08 2.73
CA THR A 55 -20.91 0.55 1.72
C THR A 55 -20.82 -0.22 0.39
N GLY A 56 -19.86 -1.12 0.24
CA GLY A 56 -19.57 -1.83 -1.00
C GLY A 56 -18.08 -1.77 -1.37
N PRO A 57 -17.63 -2.58 -2.35
CA PRO A 57 -16.24 -2.55 -2.80
C PRO A 57 -15.91 -1.21 -3.47
N LEU A 58 -14.75 -0.64 -3.13
CA LEU A 58 -14.13 0.47 -3.87
C LEU A 58 -13.10 -0.11 -4.85
N GLN A 59 -13.10 0.35 -6.09
CA GLN A 59 -12.09 -0.02 -7.07
C GLN A 59 -11.65 1.19 -7.89
N LEU A 60 -10.36 1.51 -7.85
CA LEU A 60 -9.77 2.64 -8.54
C LEU A 60 -8.72 2.15 -9.54
N GLY A 61 -8.77 2.64 -10.78
CA GLY A 61 -7.82 2.27 -11.84
C GLY A 61 -7.07 3.49 -12.38
N GLY A 62 -5.83 3.29 -12.83
CA GLY A 62 -5.09 4.38 -13.47
C GLY A 62 -3.66 4.02 -13.90
N PRO A 63 -2.97 4.95 -14.59
CA PRO A 63 -1.59 4.74 -15.01
C PRO A 63 -0.63 4.77 -13.84
N VAL A 64 0.44 3.98 -13.96
CA VAL A 64 1.61 4.02 -13.08
C VAL A 64 2.73 4.75 -13.81
N MET A 65 3.31 5.76 -13.18
CA MET A 65 4.36 6.61 -13.73
C MET A 65 5.65 6.44 -12.92
N PRO A 66 6.56 5.54 -13.33
CA PRO A 66 7.88 5.43 -12.72
C PRO A 66 8.71 6.68 -12.99
N ALA A 67 9.36 7.20 -11.95
CA ALA A 67 10.34 8.27 -12.04
C ALA A 67 11.64 7.87 -11.34
N LYS A 68 12.71 8.64 -11.53
CA LYS A 68 14.03 8.36 -10.94
C LYS A 68 13.99 8.23 -9.41
N ARG A 69 13.11 8.96 -8.74
CA ARG A 69 13.08 9.10 -7.28
C ARG A 69 11.77 8.67 -6.62
N ALA A 70 10.78 8.25 -7.41
CA ALA A 70 9.45 7.94 -6.91
C ALA A 70 8.66 7.13 -7.94
N LEU A 71 7.58 6.52 -7.48
CA LEU A 71 6.55 5.90 -8.31
C LEU A 71 5.24 6.66 -8.06
N TYR A 72 4.64 7.20 -9.11
CA TYR A 72 3.40 7.98 -9.01
C TYR A 72 2.23 7.23 -9.61
N LEU A 73 1.09 7.24 -8.92
CA LEU A 73 -0.15 6.65 -9.39
C LEU A 73 -1.28 7.66 -9.20
N HIS A 74 -2.05 7.92 -10.26
CA HIS A 74 -3.31 8.64 -10.17
C HIS A 74 -4.44 7.68 -10.52
N LEU A 75 -5.20 7.26 -9.52
CA LEU A 75 -6.21 6.22 -9.61
C LEU A 75 -7.60 6.84 -9.50
N LYS A 76 -8.51 6.41 -10.38
CA LYS A 76 -9.88 6.94 -10.47
C LYS A 76 -10.89 5.82 -10.46
N ASP A 77 -12.04 6.08 -9.86
CA ASP A 77 -13.17 5.16 -9.85
C ASP A 77 -13.77 5.04 -11.25
N VAL A 78 -14.20 3.83 -11.61
CA VAL A 78 -14.87 3.57 -12.88
C VAL A 78 -16.37 3.76 -12.66
N GLY A 79 -16.84 4.99 -12.80
CA GLY A 79 -18.26 5.34 -12.69
C GLY A 79 -18.65 6.15 -11.45
N GLY A 80 -17.67 6.51 -10.60
CA GLY A 80 -17.82 7.47 -9.51
C GLY A 80 -16.81 8.62 -9.60
N ASP A 81 -16.86 9.51 -8.60
CA ASP A 81 -15.96 10.67 -8.50
C ASP A 81 -14.74 10.40 -7.57
N GLY A 82 -14.61 9.17 -7.09
CA GLY A 82 -13.51 8.75 -6.23
C GLY A 82 -12.16 8.83 -6.96
N GLN A 83 -11.17 9.46 -6.34
CA GLN A 83 -9.82 9.53 -6.89
C GLN A 83 -8.77 9.54 -5.78
N PHE A 84 -7.78 8.67 -5.91
CA PHE A 84 -6.62 8.62 -5.04
C PHE A 84 -5.35 8.94 -5.82
N PHE A 85 -4.44 9.64 -5.17
CA PHE A 85 -3.08 9.83 -5.65
C PHE A 85 -2.12 9.14 -4.69
N LEU A 86 -1.21 8.33 -5.24
CA LEU A 86 -0.15 7.67 -4.49
C LEU A 86 1.21 8.19 -4.96
N CYS A 87 2.05 8.53 -4.00
CA CYS A 87 3.45 8.90 -4.20
C CYS A 87 4.33 7.97 -3.37
N LEU A 88 4.98 7.01 -4.03
CA LEU A 88 5.73 5.94 -3.38
C LEU A 88 7.23 6.13 -3.59
N PHE A 89 8.03 5.62 -2.65
CA PHE A 89 9.47 5.48 -2.80
C PHE A 89 9.82 4.69 -4.07
N PRO A 90 11.01 4.94 -4.66
CA PRO A 90 11.42 4.21 -5.85
C PRO A 90 11.62 2.73 -5.52
N GLN A 91 11.37 1.86 -6.49
CA GLN A 91 11.51 0.43 -6.32
C GLN A 91 13.00 0.06 -6.17
N THR A 92 13.39 -0.46 -5.01
CA THR A 92 14.70 -1.07 -4.80
C THR A 92 14.54 -2.59 -4.68
N GLN A 93 15.32 -3.35 -5.45
CA GLN A 93 15.37 -4.81 -5.35
C GLN A 93 15.60 -5.23 -3.89
N PRO A 94 14.90 -6.27 -3.38
CA PRO A 94 14.02 -7.23 -4.07
C PRO A 94 12.56 -6.78 -4.29
N VAL A 95 12.22 -5.54 -3.88
CA VAL A 95 10.85 -5.00 -3.90
C VAL A 95 9.90 -5.87 -3.05
N SER A 96 10.33 -6.22 -1.84
CA SER A 96 9.51 -6.96 -0.86
C SER A 96 8.36 -6.11 -0.29
N ALA A 97 8.56 -4.79 -0.23
CA ALA A 97 7.54 -3.81 0.10
C ALA A 97 7.76 -2.48 -0.63
N LEU A 98 6.70 -1.69 -0.71
CA LEU A 98 6.67 -0.29 -1.13
C LEU A 98 6.04 0.54 -0.01
N GLY A 99 6.30 1.84 -0.04
CA GLY A 99 5.71 2.75 0.93
C GLY A 99 5.79 4.19 0.45
N GLY A 100 5.03 5.05 1.08
CA GLY A 100 4.96 6.46 0.71
C GLY A 100 3.67 7.08 1.21
N TYR A 101 3.07 7.91 0.39
CA TYR A 101 1.85 8.64 0.70
C TYR A 101 0.69 8.21 -0.19
N MET A 102 -0.51 8.29 0.37
CA MET A 102 -1.78 8.23 -0.32
C MET A 102 -2.62 9.43 0.08
N CYS A 103 -3.20 10.14 -0.88
CA CYS A 103 -4.16 11.21 -0.62
C CYS A 103 -5.39 11.10 -1.52
N GLY A 104 -6.47 11.72 -1.07
CA GLY A 104 -7.76 11.71 -1.74
C GLY A 104 -8.82 12.39 -0.88
N SER A 105 -10.07 12.06 -1.12
CA SER A 105 -11.18 12.44 -0.23
C SER A 105 -11.65 11.23 0.57
N ALA A 106 -12.03 11.44 1.83
CA ALA A 106 -12.71 10.42 2.63
C ALA A 106 -13.94 9.91 1.86
N VAL A 107 -13.99 8.59 1.62
CA VAL A 107 -15.06 7.93 0.87
C VAL A 107 -16.31 7.72 1.73
N ILE A 108 -16.11 7.44 3.02
CA ILE A 108 -17.20 7.30 4.00
C ILE A 108 -17.11 8.47 5.00
N GLY A 109 -18.11 9.33 5.00
CA GLY A 109 -18.21 10.48 5.89
C GLY A 109 -19.41 11.35 5.53
N PRO A 110 -19.82 12.26 6.42
CA PRO A 110 -20.90 13.20 6.12
C PRO A 110 -20.49 14.23 5.06
N GLU A 111 -19.19 14.50 4.93
CA GLU A 111 -18.61 15.46 3.99
C GLU A 111 -17.37 14.87 3.32
N ALA A 112 -17.12 15.27 2.07
CA ALA A 112 -15.90 14.95 1.34
C ALA A 112 -14.71 15.72 1.96
N GLN A 113 -13.95 15.07 2.84
CA GLN A 113 -12.79 15.69 3.50
C GLN A 113 -11.48 15.29 2.80
N PRO A 114 -10.70 16.27 2.28
CA PRO A 114 -9.36 16.01 1.79
C PRO A 114 -8.51 15.35 2.87
N SER A 115 -7.88 14.24 2.51
CA SER A 115 -7.17 13.36 3.44
C SER A 115 -5.82 12.96 2.85
N LEU A 116 -4.82 12.81 3.73
CA LEU A 116 -3.48 12.33 3.42
C LEU A 116 -3.11 11.32 4.49
N THR A 117 -2.52 10.19 4.09
CA THR A 117 -1.97 9.18 4.99
C THR A 117 -0.66 8.67 4.42
N ARG A 118 0.18 8.11 5.29
CA ARG A 118 1.21 7.17 4.84
C ARG A 118 0.56 5.85 4.45
N ILE A 119 1.17 5.14 3.51
CA ILE A 119 0.72 3.83 3.03
C ILE A 119 1.92 2.87 3.01
N LEU A 120 1.68 1.63 3.44
CA LEU A 120 2.58 0.51 3.32
C LEU A 120 1.98 -0.51 2.36
N LEU A 121 2.81 -1.05 1.49
CA LEU A 121 2.44 -1.97 0.42
C LEU A 121 3.35 -3.19 0.50
N VAL A 122 2.86 -4.34 0.98
CA VAL A 122 3.65 -5.56 1.17
C VAL A 122 3.41 -6.53 0.01
N ARG A 123 4.48 -6.92 -0.67
CA ARG A 123 4.38 -7.77 -1.86
C ARG A 123 4.04 -9.21 -1.48
N LEU A 124 3.09 -9.80 -2.20
CA LEU A 124 2.82 -11.23 -2.17
C LEU A 124 3.70 -11.97 -3.18
N ARG A 125 4.23 -13.13 -2.79
CA ARG A 125 4.98 -14.02 -3.70
C ARG A 125 4.06 -14.75 -4.67
N ASP A 126 2.92 -15.21 -4.15
CA ASP A 126 1.97 -16.01 -4.93
C ASP A 126 0.67 -15.23 -5.10
N ALA A 127 0.39 -14.81 -6.34
CA ALA A 127 -0.86 -14.12 -6.69
C ALA A 127 -2.10 -15.03 -6.57
N ALA A 128 -1.88 -16.34 -6.40
CA ALA A 128 -2.91 -17.37 -6.30
C ALA A 128 -3.42 -17.59 -4.86
N SER A 129 -2.82 -16.96 -3.85
CA SER A 129 -3.41 -16.93 -2.51
C SER A 129 -4.80 -16.33 -2.65
N ASP A 130 -5.85 -17.08 -2.29
CA ASP A 130 -7.24 -16.65 -2.37
C ASP A 130 -7.46 -15.49 -1.40
N THR A 131 -7.06 -14.31 -1.84
CA THR A 131 -7.31 -13.08 -1.15
C THR A 131 -8.72 -12.61 -1.45
N GLY A 132 -9.64 -13.37 -2.05
CA GLY A 132 -10.96 -12.85 -2.45
C GLY A 132 -11.73 -12.14 -1.32
N THR A 133 -11.49 -12.52 -0.06
CA THR A 133 -12.18 -12.00 1.13
C THR A 133 -11.35 -11.07 2.03
N TRP A 134 -10.04 -10.94 1.80
CA TRP A 134 -9.19 -10.07 2.63
C TRP A 134 -9.53 -8.57 2.39
N GLY A 135 -8.99 -7.65 3.18
CA GLY A 135 -9.28 -6.22 3.03
C GLY A 135 -10.31 -5.69 4.04
N GLY A 136 -10.67 -4.42 3.88
CA GLY A 136 -11.55 -3.70 4.79
C GLY A 136 -10.86 -3.20 6.05
N TYR A 137 -11.64 -2.82 7.06
CA TYR A 137 -11.08 -2.20 8.26
C TYR A 137 -10.40 -3.25 9.17
N LEU A 138 -9.19 -2.92 9.62
CA LEU A 138 -8.47 -3.63 10.65
C LEU A 138 -8.64 -2.85 11.97
N PRO A 139 -9.23 -3.46 13.03
CA PRO A 139 -9.53 -2.77 14.28
C PRO A 139 -8.32 -2.10 14.93
N ALA A 140 -8.56 -1.05 15.69
CA ALA A 140 -7.51 -0.36 16.44
C ALA A 140 -6.80 -1.34 17.40
N GLY A 141 -5.46 -1.32 17.37
CA GLY A 141 -4.63 -2.23 18.17
C GLY A 141 -4.53 -3.66 17.62
N ALA A 142 -5.19 -4.00 16.52
CA ALA A 142 -4.99 -5.29 15.87
C ALA A 142 -3.60 -5.36 15.21
N SER A 143 -3.01 -6.56 15.21
CA SER A 143 -1.66 -6.83 14.74
C SER A 143 -1.61 -6.92 13.20
N ILE A 144 -0.77 -6.08 12.58
CA ILE A 144 -0.45 -6.16 11.15
C ILE A 144 0.38 -7.42 10.88
N ALA A 145 1.33 -7.74 11.76
CA ALA A 145 2.17 -8.92 11.63
C ALA A 145 1.35 -10.22 11.68
N ALA A 146 0.32 -10.31 12.54
CA ALA A 146 -0.59 -11.45 12.58
C ALA A 146 -1.48 -11.53 11.34
N ASP A 147 -2.00 -10.38 10.86
CA ASP A 147 -2.77 -10.32 9.61
C ASP A 147 -1.92 -10.78 8.41
N LEU A 148 -0.66 -10.36 8.31
CA LEU A 148 0.31 -10.84 7.33
C LEU A 148 0.63 -12.33 7.47
N ALA A 149 0.79 -12.82 8.71
CA ALA A 149 1.04 -14.24 8.96
C ALA A 149 -0.12 -15.12 8.49
N SER A 150 -1.37 -14.65 8.62
CA SER A 150 -2.56 -15.34 8.09
C SER A 150 -2.54 -15.51 6.56
N LEU A 151 -1.71 -14.72 5.87
CA LEU A 151 -1.51 -14.74 4.42
C LEU A 151 -0.18 -15.41 4.03
N GLY A 152 0.48 -16.09 4.97
CA GLY A 152 1.72 -16.81 4.75
C GLY A 152 3.00 -15.97 4.91
N ILE A 153 2.90 -14.71 5.34
CA ILE A 153 4.06 -13.84 5.60
C ILE A 153 4.34 -13.85 7.10
N ALA A 154 5.04 -14.89 7.56
CA ALA A 154 5.48 -14.99 8.95
C ALA A 154 6.76 -14.19 9.18
N LEU A 155 6.65 -13.05 9.87
CA LEU A 155 7.77 -12.15 10.18
C LEU A 155 8.40 -12.50 11.54
N GLU A 156 9.71 -12.34 11.64
CA GLU A 156 10.42 -12.48 12.91
C GLU A 156 10.08 -11.35 13.89
N ARG A 157 9.88 -11.67 15.17
CA ARG A 157 9.58 -10.70 16.24
C ARG A 157 8.32 -9.85 15.93
N PRO A 158 7.13 -10.49 15.78
CA PRO A 158 5.92 -9.83 15.29
C PRO A 158 5.52 -8.59 16.11
N GLU A 159 5.70 -8.60 17.42
CA GLU A 159 5.38 -7.46 18.31
C GLU A 159 6.25 -6.23 18.02
N ALA A 160 7.54 -6.43 17.74
CA ALA A 160 8.45 -5.35 17.39
C ALA A 160 8.14 -4.79 16.00
N VAL A 161 7.75 -5.67 15.07
CA VAL A 161 7.29 -5.29 13.73
C VAL A 161 6.01 -4.48 13.83
N ASP A 162 5.00 -4.92 14.58
CA ASP A 162 3.74 -4.20 14.73
C ASP A 162 3.95 -2.78 15.24
N ARG A 163 4.79 -2.61 16.27
CA ARG A 163 5.14 -1.28 16.77
C ARG A 163 5.77 -0.42 15.67
N GLN A 164 6.76 -0.96 14.96
CA GLN A 164 7.44 -0.23 13.89
C GLN A 164 6.50 0.17 12.74
N LEU A 165 5.61 -0.74 12.31
CA LEU A 165 4.64 -0.45 11.25
C LEU A 165 3.55 0.52 11.72
N GLY A 166 3.10 0.39 12.97
CA GLY A 166 2.15 1.30 13.61
C GLY A 166 2.69 2.73 13.66
N GLU A 167 3.92 2.90 14.18
CA GLU A 167 4.63 4.19 14.23
C GLU A 167 4.78 4.81 12.84
N PHE A 168 5.20 4.02 11.85
CA PHE A 168 5.32 4.48 10.48
C PHE A 168 3.99 4.97 9.91
N LEU A 169 2.88 4.26 10.16
CA LEU A 169 1.55 4.62 9.64
C LEU A 169 0.87 5.75 10.43
N ASP A 170 1.25 5.96 11.70
CA ASP A 170 0.75 7.04 12.56
C ASP A 170 1.46 8.37 12.37
N ALA A 171 2.68 8.36 11.84
CA ALA A 171 3.52 9.55 11.80
C ALA A 171 2.98 10.64 10.84
N TYR A 172 2.37 11.66 11.45
CA TYR A 172 2.18 12.99 10.88
C TYR A 172 3.26 13.91 11.44
N GLY A 173 3.87 14.73 10.59
CA GLY A 173 4.94 15.63 11.03
C GLY A 173 4.38 16.82 11.79
N ASP A 174 5.09 17.26 12.85
CA ASP A 174 4.79 18.49 13.57
C ASP A 174 5.15 19.71 12.70
N ASP A 175 4.14 20.45 12.21
CA ASP A 175 4.17 21.77 11.54
C ASP A 175 5.16 22.00 10.37
N ARG A 176 5.82 20.95 9.86
CA ARG A 176 6.75 21.00 8.73
C ARG A 176 6.23 20.18 7.55
N ALA A 177 6.91 20.29 6.41
CA ALA A 177 6.67 19.40 5.28
C ALA A 177 6.65 17.94 5.77
N ILE A 178 5.56 17.23 5.50
CA ILE A 178 5.43 15.83 5.88
C ILE A 178 6.35 15.03 4.97
N GLN A 179 7.44 14.53 5.55
CA GLN A 179 8.44 13.71 4.87
C GLN A 179 8.62 12.39 5.62
N ILE A 180 8.82 11.30 4.89
CA ILE A 180 9.25 10.02 5.45
C ILE A 180 10.78 10.03 5.40
N PRO A 181 11.48 10.03 6.55
CA PRO A 181 12.92 9.84 6.60
C PRO A 181 13.34 8.56 5.87
N PRO A 182 14.35 8.61 4.97
CA PRO A 182 14.78 7.42 4.24
C PRO A 182 15.20 6.25 5.13
N GLY A 183 15.81 6.53 6.28
CA GLY A 183 16.21 5.51 7.26
C GLY A 183 15.03 4.79 7.90
N GLU A 184 13.91 5.49 8.10
CA GLU A 184 12.69 4.92 8.67
C GLU A 184 12.09 3.87 7.72
N PHE A 185 11.88 4.24 6.45
CA PHE A 185 11.36 3.29 5.46
C PHE A 185 12.38 2.18 5.14
N ARG A 186 13.69 2.48 5.13
CA ARG A 186 14.72 1.45 4.94
C ARG A 186 14.68 0.39 6.03
N ALA A 187 14.47 0.78 7.29
CA ALA A 187 14.35 -0.16 8.40
C ALA A 187 13.13 -1.09 8.24
N ILE A 188 12.04 -0.62 7.62
CA ILE A 188 10.87 -1.45 7.29
C ILE A 188 11.23 -2.42 6.16
N LEU A 189 11.86 -1.92 5.09
CA LEU A 189 12.32 -2.76 3.98
C LEU A 189 13.22 -3.89 4.46
N ASP A 190 14.15 -3.62 5.38
CA ASP A 190 15.06 -4.64 5.91
C ASP A 190 14.33 -5.81 6.60
N VAL A 191 13.15 -5.59 7.19
CA VAL A 191 12.31 -6.65 7.79
C VAL A 191 11.72 -7.54 6.69
N PHE A 192 11.10 -6.92 5.69
CA PHE A 192 10.46 -7.64 4.59
C PHE A 192 11.46 -8.30 3.64
N ASP A 193 12.61 -7.67 3.39
CA ASP A 193 13.68 -8.20 2.56
C ASP A 193 14.28 -9.46 3.15
N ARG A 194 14.50 -9.53 4.47
CA ARG A 194 14.97 -10.75 5.14
C ARG A 194 13.99 -11.89 4.97
N HIS A 195 12.71 -11.66 5.26
CA HIS A 195 11.67 -12.66 5.02
C HIS A 195 11.65 -13.09 3.55
N TRP A 196 11.73 -12.13 2.62
CA TRP A 196 11.76 -12.39 1.19
C TRP A 196 13.03 -13.12 0.71
N LEU A 197 14.14 -13.07 1.42
CA LEU A 197 15.33 -13.83 1.04
C LEU A 197 15.35 -15.23 1.66
N HIS A 198 14.76 -15.40 2.86
CA HIS A 198 14.75 -16.68 3.57
C HIS A 198 13.60 -17.61 3.20
N ALA A 199 12.46 -17.09 2.73
CA ALA A 199 11.36 -17.93 2.29
C ALA A 199 11.57 -18.55 0.89
N GLY A 200 12.71 -18.28 0.24
CA GLY A 200 13.04 -18.68 -1.14
C GLY A 200 13.69 -20.06 -1.24
#